data_AF-A0A820U128-F1
#
_entry.id   AF-A0A820U128-F1
#
_cell.length_a   1.000
_cell.length_b   1.000
_cell.length_c   1.000
_cell.angle_alpha   90.00
_cell.angle_beta   90.00
_cell.angle_gamma   90.00
#
_symmetry.space_group_name_H-M   'P 1'
#
loop_
_entity.id
_entity.type
_entity.pdbx_description
1 polymer ?
#
loop_
_entity_poly.entity_id
_entity_poly.type
_entity_poly.pdbx_seq_one_letter_code
_entity_poly.pdbx_strand_id
1 'polypeptide(L)'
;NILFHECCTGITRNAIGDQPENIYEKIVDLITNYIEKPTAIVLHVIPSSEDFTNSESMKICKKYDPNGDRQLIAVSKIDKYDKGISDKLQGIGPGSMALKLGCIAVLNRTPEQIEEDVPFCKMRQLEQQFFQLNKTFQHVPLEYLGCEQLIKRLVSIQQARIRSTLPGILEKLKNQIKDKKSELKNMPQAITSEIECWTLYINLIKKYRDLIYARVHGVSDNDMQLKMEEPTRDSSDLDASPSITQTTTDSFDDRIAFQLHKQQKAFAKEINHSFSQFFTSKYRNYVLKLLEENAGVALPNFPSFNIIERLYHHEHRNFREPCEDLIESCATYLKQVLIKLLNQIFDKEATYKNHMIHKLTDIIYRALEESEEHCNHDISKMLNIEQRIFTLNHYYMDTVNKIKAEVQQYIANTKLPISMEYGITEFDYSGDVGSDEHNGW
;
A
#
# COMPACT_ATOMS: atom_id res chain seq x y z
N ASN A 1 -13.68 -43.42 3.99
CA ASN A 1 -14.75 -42.60 4.62
C ASN A 1 -14.35 -42.29 6.05
N ILE A 2 -13.82 -41.09 6.26
CA ILE A 2 -13.28 -40.64 7.54
C ILE A 2 -14.45 -40.29 8.47
N LEU A 3 -14.83 -41.22 9.34
CA LEU A 3 -15.74 -40.99 10.46
C LEU A 3 -14.87 -40.67 11.67
N PHE A 4 -14.66 -39.39 11.97
CA PHE A 4 -14.08 -38.99 13.25
C PHE A 4 -15.12 -39.24 14.35
N HIS A 5 -14.97 -40.35 15.05
CA HIS A 5 -15.75 -40.70 16.23
C HIS A 5 -14.82 -40.65 17.45
N GLU A 6 -14.37 -39.46 17.82
CA GLU A 6 -13.53 -39.28 19.01
C GLU A 6 -14.44 -39.29 20.25
N CYS A 7 -14.49 -40.44 20.94
CA CYS A 7 -15.10 -40.52 22.27
C CYS A 7 -14.30 -39.63 23.22
N CYS A 8 -14.90 -38.53 23.66
CA CYS A 8 -14.33 -37.69 24.70
C CYS A 8 -14.20 -38.51 26.00
N THR A 9 -13.15 -38.23 26.78
CA THR A 9 -12.96 -38.86 28.10
C THR A 9 -14.13 -38.53 29.03
N GLY A 10 -14.49 -39.47 29.91
CA GLY A 10 -15.51 -39.23 30.94
C GLY A 10 -15.15 -38.01 31.80
N ILE A 11 -16.16 -37.26 32.22
CA ILE A 11 -15.97 -36.06 33.06
C ILE A 11 -15.66 -36.52 34.49
N THR A 12 -14.47 -36.18 34.99
CA THR A 12 -14.01 -36.51 36.35
C THR A 12 -13.74 -35.22 37.12
N ARG A 13 -14.31 -35.10 38.33
CA ARG A 13 -14.15 -33.91 39.19
C ARG A 13 -12.89 -33.92 40.04
N ASN A 14 -12.44 -35.11 40.47
CA ASN A 14 -11.30 -35.25 41.37
C ASN A 14 -10.15 -35.92 40.62
N ALA A 15 -8.94 -35.39 40.77
CA ALA A 15 -7.74 -36.05 40.27
C ALA A 15 -7.56 -37.41 40.98
N ILE A 16 -7.33 -38.46 40.20
CA ILE A 16 -7.04 -39.81 40.71
C ILE A 16 -5.66 -40.23 40.20
N GLY A 17 -4.78 -40.68 41.09
CA GLY A 17 -3.43 -41.11 40.74
C GLY A 17 -2.56 -39.94 40.27
N ASP A 18 -1.85 -40.15 39.15
CA ASP A 18 -0.91 -39.16 38.58
C ASP A 18 -1.59 -38.08 37.71
N GLN A 19 -2.90 -37.89 37.83
CA GLN A 19 -3.62 -36.86 37.09
C GLN A 19 -3.34 -35.46 37.64
N PRO A 20 -3.24 -34.44 36.78
CA PRO A 20 -3.06 -33.06 37.25
C PRO A 20 -4.26 -32.57 38.07
N GLU A 21 -4.04 -31.70 39.05
CA GLU A 21 -5.11 -31.14 39.90
C GLU A 21 -6.21 -30.46 39.07
N ASN A 22 -5.87 -29.84 37.94
CA ASN A 22 -6.81 -29.20 37.01
C ASN A 22 -7.33 -30.15 35.90
N ILE A 23 -7.47 -31.45 36.18
CA ILE A 23 -7.94 -32.42 35.18
C ILE A 23 -9.36 -32.09 34.68
N TYR A 24 -10.22 -31.59 35.55
CA TYR A 24 -11.59 -31.20 35.20
C TYR A 24 -11.61 -30.10 34.13
N GLU A 25 -10.84 -29.03 34.33
CA GLU A 25 -10.75 -27.92 33.38
C GLU A 25 -10.22 -28.39 32.03
N LYS A 26 -9.15 -29.21 32.03
CA LYS A 26 -8.58 -29.76 30.79
C LYS A 26 -9.58 -30.63 30.02
N ILE A 27 -10.38 -31.44 30.72
CA ILE A 27 -11.42 -32.26 30.09
C ILE A 27 -12.52 -31.36 29.50
N VAL A 28 -12.96 -30.34 30.25
CA VAL A 28 -13.99 -29.40 29.78
C VAL A 28 -13.49 -28.59 28.58
N ASP A 29 -12.24 -28.14 28.57
CA ASP A 29 -11.63 -27.42 27.45
C ASP A 29 -11.53 -28.31 26.21
N LEU A 30 -11.10 -29.56 26.39
CA LEU A 30 -11.06 -30.55 25.32
C LEU A 30 -12.45 -30.75 24.72
N ILE A 31 -13.46 -31.01 25.55
CA ILE A 31 -14.86 -31.18 25.13
C ILE A 31 -15.36 -29.92 24.42
N THR A 32 -15.06 -28.74 24.95
CA THR A 32 -15.45 -27.44 24.39
C THR A 32 -14.95 -27.26 22.96
N ASN A 33 -13.69 -27.59 22.68
CA ASN A 33 -13.09 -27.48 21.35
C ASN A 33 -13.83 -28.30 20.27
N TYR A 34 -14.52 -29.37 20.68
CA TYR A 34 -15.35 -30.17 19.78
C TYR A 34 -16.77 -29.64 19.66
N ILE A 35 -17.41 -29.26 20.77
CA ILE A 35 -18.82 -28.86 20.81
C ILE A 35 -19.04 -27.45 20.25
N GLU A 36 -18.05 -26.56 20.36
CA GLU A 36 -18.11 -25.20 19.82
C GLU A 36 -18.40 -25.19 18.31
N LYS A 37 -17.84 -26.17 17.57
CA LYS A 37 -18.03 -26.28 16.12
C LYS A 37 -19.51 -26.55 15.80
N PRO A 38 -20.21 -25.69 15.03
CA PRO A 38 -21.65 -25.82 14.76
C PRO A 38 -22.02 -27.11 14.00
N THR A 39 -21.04 -27.75 13.37
CA THR A 39 -21.18 -29.01 12.65
C THR A 39 -21.19 -30.25 13.55
N ALA A 40 -20.80 -30.12 14.81
CA ALA A 40 -20.73 -31.23 15.74
C ALA A 40 -22.14 -31.75 16.11
N ILE A 41 -22.26 -33.08 16.26
CA ILE A 41 -23.43 -33.76 16.82
C ILE A 41 -23.03 -34.25 18.20
N VAL A 42 -23.81 -33.91 19.23
CA VAL A 42 -23.52 -34.31 20.60
C VAL A 42 -24.41 -35.49 20.97
N LEU A 43 -23.76 -36.61 21.35
CA LEU A 43 -24.44 -37.78 21.90
C LEU A 43 -24.24 -37.81 23.42
N HIS A 44 -25.31 -37.55 24.16
CA HIS A 44 -25.33 -37.67 25.62
C HIS A 44 -25.58 -39.11 26.00
N VAL A 45 -24.65 -39.76 26.69
CA VAL A 45 -24.89 -41.07 27.31
C VAL A 45 -25.25 -40.83 28.78
N ILE A 46 -26.50 -41.05 29.14
CA ILE A 46 -27.02 -40.78 30.49
C ILE A 46 -27.59 -42.08 31.06
N PRO A 47 -27.22 -42.49 32.29
CA PRO A 47 -27.85 -43.65 32.92
C PRO A 47 -29.31 -43.35 33.28
N SER A 48 -30.15 -44.37 33.22
CA SER A 48 -31.59 -44.31 33.51
C SER A 48 -31.96 -43.77 34.90
N SER A 49 -31.04 -43.92 35.87
CA SER A 49 -31.19 -43.45 37.25
C SER A 49 -31.05 -41.94 37.42
N GLU A 50 -30.46 -41.25 36.45
CA GLU A 50 -30.16 -39.81 36.54
C GLU A 50 -31.21 -38.95 35.81
N ASP A 51 -31.32 -37.69 36.21
CA ASP A 51 -32.14 -36.69 35.53
C ASP A 51 -31.37 -36.07 34.36
N PHE A 52 -31.99 -36.01 33.18
CA PHE A 52 -31.34 -35.52 31.96
C PHE A 52 -30.90 -34.05 32.09
N THR A 53 -31.73 -33.25 32.77
CA THR A 53 -31.52 -31.82 32.99
C THR A 53 -30.35 -31.50 33.93
N ASN A 54 -29.99 -32.42 34.83
CA ASN A 54 -28.94 -32.24 35.82
C ASN A 54 -27.57 -32.78 35.37
N SER A 55 -27.53 -33.55 34.29
CA SER A 55 -26.31 -34.13 33.74
C SER A 55 -25.26 -33.05 33.39
N GLU A 56 -23.99 -33.32 33.66
CA GLU A 56 -22.91 -32.36 33.42
C GLU A 56 -22.70 -32.09 31.93
N SER A 57 -22.81 -33.14 31.11
CA SER A 57 -22.72 -33.02 29.65
C SER A 57 -23.76 -32.03 29.12
N MET A 58 -25.00 -32.07 29.63
CA MET A 58 -26.06 -31.13 29.27
C MET A 58 -25.76 -29.70 29.71
N LYS A 59 -25.20 -29.50 30.92
CA LYS A 59 -24.82 -28.17 31.42
C LYS A 59 -23.74 -27.53 30.56
N ILE A 60 -22.75 -28.31 30.12
CA ILE A 60 -21.68 -27.83 29.22
C ILE A 60 -22.28 -27.49 27.85
N CYS A 61 -23.12 -28.37 27.29
CA CYS A 61 -23.70 -28.17 25.96
C CYS A 61 -24.66 -26.98 25.89
N LYS A 62 -25.40 -26.68 26.95
CA LYS A 62 -26.32 -25.51 27.00
C LYS A 62 -25.63 -24.17 26.68
N LYS A 63 -24.32 -24.04 26.92
CA LYS A 63 -23.56 -22.83 26.56
C LYS A 63 -23.41 -22.64 25.05
N TYR A 64 -23.33 -23.74 24.29
CA TYR A 64 -23.04 -23.74 22.85
C TYR A 64 -24.24 -24.15 21.99
N ASP A 65 -25.22 -24.81 22.57
CA ASP A 65 -26.47 -25.23 21.93
C ASP A 65 -27.64 -25.12 22.93
N PRO A 66 -28.11 -23.90 23.19
CA PRO A 66 -29.18 -23.66 24.17
C PRO A 66 -30.52 -24.26 23.74
N ASN A 67 -30.75 -24.43 22.44
CA ASN A 67 -31.99 -24.96 21.88
C ASN A 67 -32.00 -26.50 21.76
N GLY A 68 -30.85 -27.16 21.94
CA GLY A 68 -30.75 -28.61 21.81
C GLY A 68 -30.98 -29.11 20.37
N ASP A 69 -30.63 -28.30 19.37
CA ASP A 69 -30.86 -28.61 17.95
C ASP A 69 -29.97 -29.75 17.44
N ARG A 70 -28.84 -30.00 18.11
CA ARG A 70 -27.79 -30.95 17.69
C ARG A 70 -27.42 -31.96 18.78
N GLN A 71 -28.28 -32.13 19.77
CA GLN A 71 -28.09 -33.03 20.91
C GLN A 71 -29.05 -34.23 20.84
N LEU A 72 -28.51 -35.44 21.01
CA LEU A 72 -29.25 -36.70 21.09
C LEU A 72 -28.92 -37.36 22.43
N ILE A 73 -29.92 -37.87 23.16
CA ILE A 73 -29.69 -38.63 24.40
C ILE A 73 -29.80 -40.12 24.13
N ALA A 74 -28.78 -40.88 24.51
CA ALA A 74 -28.82 -42.33 24.67
C ALA A 74 -28.94 -42.67 26.15
N VAL A 75 -30.09 -43.22 26.54
CA VAL A 75 -30.37 -43.65 27.92
C VAL A 75 -29.86 -45.06 28.11
N SER A 76 -28.88 -45.24 28.99
CA SER A 76 -28.25 -46.53 29.29
C SER A 76 -28.69 -47.07 30.66
N LYS A 77 -28.30 -48.30 30.99
CA LYS A 77 -28.60 -48.95 32.29
C LYS A 77 -30.10 -49.02 32.62
N ILE A 78 -30.94 -49.16 31.60
CA ILE A 78 -32.41 -49.23 31.73
C ILE A 78 -32.90 -50.48 32.47
N ASP A 79 -32.02 -51.45 32.70
CA ASP A 79 -32.24 -52.66 33.49
C ASP A 79 -32.33 -52.40 35.00
N LYS A 80 -31.74 -51.30 35.50
CA LYS A 80 -31.59 -51.05 36.94
C LYS A 80 -32.65 -50.14 37.55
N TYR A 81 -33.33 -49.38 36.71
CA TYR A 81 -34.32 -48.39 37.14
C TYR A 81 -35.48 -48.50 36.16
N ASP A 82 -36.71 -48.61 36.66
CA ASP A 82 -37.91 -48.78 35.82
C ASP A 82 -38.95 -47.66 36.03
N LYS A 83 -38.85 -46.87 37.11
CA LYS A 83 -39.92 -45.92 37.48
C LYS A 83 -39.77 -44.59 36.71
N GLY A 84 -40.69 -44.31 35.79
CA GLY A 84 -40.82 -43.02 35.11
C GLY A 84 -39.91 -42.79 33.91
N ILE A 85 -39.18 -43.82 33.44
CA ILE A 85 -38.32 -43.71 32.25
C ILE A 85 -39.14 -43.59 30.97
N SER A 86 -40.29 -44.27 30.90
CA SER A 86 -41.22 -44.20 29.76
C SER A 86 -41.61 -42.75 29.43
N ASP A 87 -41.84 -41.97 30.47
CA ASP A 87 -42.30 -40.58 30.37
C ASP A 87 -41.10 -39.68 30.03
N LYS A 88 -39.96 -39.90 30.72
CA LYS A 88 -38.69 -39.22 30.42
C LYS A 88 -38.26 -39.38 28.95
N LEU A 89 -38.41 -40.58 28.38
CA LEU A 89 -38.09 -40.88 26.97
C LEU A 89 -39.02 -40.17 25.98
N GLN A 90 -40.20 -39.76 26.41
CA GLN A 90 -41.15 -39.03 25.57
C GLN A 90 -41.06 -37.52 25.78
N GLY A 91 -40.17 -37.05 26.66
CA GLY A 91 -40.08 -35.64 27.05
C GLY A 91 -41.26 -35.20 27.94
N ILE A 92 -41.91 -36.15 28.61
CA ILE A 92 -43.10 -35.93 29.44
C ILE A 92 -42.68 -36.15 30.91
N GLY A 93 -43.05 -35.21 31.79
CA GLY A 93 -42.80 -35.35 33.24
C GLY A 93 -41.53 -34.68 33.79
N PRO A 94 -41.34 -34.69 35.12
CA PRO A 94 -40.25 -33.99 35.81
C PRO A 94 -38.90 -34.62 35.50
N GLY A 95 -37.89 -33.77 35.20
CA GLY A 95 -36.53 -34.21 34.88
C GLY A 95 -36.32 -34.63 33.42
N SER A 96 -37.35 -34.54 32.56
CA SER A 96 -37.25 -34.77 31.12
C SER A 96 -36.75 -33.52 30.37
N MET A 97 -36.25 -33.69 29.14
CA MET A 97 -35.84 -32.58 28.27
C MET A 97 -36.29 -32.84 26.84
N ALA A 98 -36.98 -31.87 26.24
CA ALA A 98 -37.38 -31.92 24.84
C ALA A 98 -36.21 -31.50 23.95
N LEU A 99 -35.45 -32.47 23.44
CA LEU A 99 -34.41 -32.25 22.44
C LEU A 99 -34.94 -32.50 21.04
N LYS A 100 -34.43 -31.75 20.04
CA LYS A 100 -34.89 -31.87 18.66
C LYS A 100 -34.53 -33.21 18.01
N LEU A 101 -33.38 -33.79 18.36
CA LEU A 101 -32.99 -35.11 17.87
C LEU A 101 -33.64 -36.25 18.66
N GLY A 102 -34.22 -35.95 19.83
CA GLY A 102 -34.93 -36.88 20.70
C GLY A 102 -34.02 -37.63 21.69
N CYS A 103 -34.53 -38.75 22.19
CA CYS A 103 -33.83 -39.64 23.10
C CYS A 103 -34.13 -41.10 22.75
N ILE A 104 -33.20 -42.00 23.06
CA ILE A 104 -33.32 -43.43 22.73
C ILE A 104 -32.80 -44.26 23.90
N ALA A 105 -33.58 -45.23 24.36
CA ALA A 105 -33.17 -46.19 25.38
C ALA A 105 -32.40 -47.36 24.76
N VAL A 106 -31.27 -47.72 25.38
CA VAL A 106 -30.42 -48.82 24.95
C VAL A 106 -30.09 -49.76 26.10
N LEU A 107 -30.10 -51.06 25.81
CA LEU A 107 -29.64 -52.09 26.73
C LEU A 107 -28.22 -52.51 26.35
N ASN A 108 -27.27 -52.26 27.25
CA ASN A 108 -25.86 -52.64 27.07
C ASN A 108 -25.54 -53.92 27.83
N ARG A 109 -24.37 -54.52 27.55
CA ARG A 109 -23.86 -55.68 28.30
C ARG A 109 -23.66 -55.33 29.78
N THR A 110 -24.05 -56.24 30.67
CA THR A 110 -23.66 -56.18 32.09
C THR A 110 -22.20 -56.59 32.28
N PRO A 111 -21.54 -56.27 33.41
CA PRO A 111 -20.18 -56.72 33.69
C PRO A 111 -20.00 -58.24 33.55
N GLU A 112 -20.96 -59.02 34.07
CA GLU A 112 -21.00 -60.48 33.94
C GLU A 112 -21.05 -60.92 32.47
N GLN A 113 -21.90 -60.29 31.64
CA GLN A 113 -22.00 -60.59 30.21
C GLN A 113 -20.76 -60.15 29.40
N ILE A 114 -19.97 -59.21 29.93
CA ILE A 114 -18.69 -58.82 29.35
C ILE A 114 -17.65 -59.90 29.65
N GLU A 115 -17.61 -60.41 30.89
CA GLU A 115 -16.73 -61.52 31.29
C GLU A 115 -17.05 -62.81 30.52
N GLU A 116 -18.33 -63.07 30.25
CA GLU A 116 -18.80 -64.21 29.45
C GLU A 116 -18.65 -64.03 27.92
N ASP A 117 -18.14 -62.88 27.46
CA ASP A 117 -18.02 -62.49 26.04
C ASP A 117 -19.28 -62.76 25.19
N VAL A 118 -20.45 -62.37 25.70
CA VAL A 118 -21.73 -62.63 25.02
C VAL A 118 -21.76 -61.90 23.67
N PRO A 119 -21.97 -62.58 22.53
CA PRO A 119 -21.89 -61.95 21.21
C PRO A 119 -22.98 -60.88 21.01
N PHE A 120 -22.66 -59.82 20.24
CA PHE A 120 -23.58 -58.70 20.00
C PHE A 120 -24.92 -59.13 19.39
N CYS A 121 -24.93 -60.15 18.53
CA CYS A 121 -26.17 -60.68 17.95
C CYS A 121 -27.12 -61.22 19.04
N LYS A 122 -26.59 -61.92 20.04
CA LYS A 122 -27.35 -62.43 21.18
C LYS A 122 -27.82 -61.28 22.08
N MET A 123 -26.99 -60.26 22.29
CA MET A 123 -27.40 -59.05 23.03
C MET A 123 -28.55 -58.29 22.37
N ARG A 124 -28.57 -58.18 21.03
CA ARG A 124 -29.70 -57.56 20.31
C ARG A 124 -31.01 -58.34 20.49
N GLN A 125 -30.94 -59.67 20.50
CA GLN A 125 -32.11 -60.50 20.79
C GLN A 125 -32.61 -60.32 22.22
N LEU A 126 -31.68 -60.29 23.20
CA LEU A 126 -32.00 -60.03 24.60
C LEU A 126 -32.60 -58.63 24.81
N GLU A 127 -32.07 -57.61 24.12
CA GLU A 127 -32.60 -56.25 24.13
C GLU A 127 -34.04 -56.20 23.60
N GLN A 128 -34.32 -56.85 22.46
CA GLN A 128 -35.67 -56.94 21.92
C GLN A 128 -36.63 -57.67 22.88
N GLN A 129 -36.19 -58.78 23.47
CA GLN A 129 -36.98 -59.51 24.46
C GLN A 129 -37.25 -58.67 25.71
N PHE A 130 -36.25 -57.93 26.21
CA PHE A 130 -36.37 -57.04 27.36
C PHE A 130 -37.46 -55.99 27.14
N PHE A 131 -37.45 -55.31 25.99
CA PHE A 131 -38.46 -54.30 25.67
C PHE A 131 -39.86 -54.88 25.45
N GLN A 132 -39.98 -56.12 24.97
CA GLN A 132 -41.28 -56.79 24.79
C GLN A 132 -41.88 -57.26 26.13
N LEU A 133 -41.04 -57.78 27.03
CA LEU A 133 -41.46 -58.36 28.32
C LEU A 133 -41.79 -57.27 29.36
N ASN A 134 -41.08 -56.15 29.33
CA ASN A 134 -41.19 -55.13 30.36
C ASN A 134 -42.38 -54.17 30.11
N LYS A 135 -43.39 -54.22 30.98
CA LYS A 135 -44.64 -53.45 30.86
C LYS A 135 -44.42 -51.93 30.81
N THR A 136 -43.34 -51.44 31.42
CA THR A 136 -42.97 -50.02 31.44
C THR A 136 -42.76 -49.45 30.04
N PHE A 137 -42.23 -50.25 29.10
CA PHE A 137 -41.88 -49.80 27.75
C PHE A 137 -42.96 -50.08 26.70
N GLN A 138 -44.05 -50.76 27.07
CA GLN A 138 -45.14 -51.10 26.13
C GLN A 138 -45.84 -49.86 25.54
N HIS A 139 -45.87 -48.76 26.30
CA HIS A 139 -46.48 -47.50 25.87
C HIS A 139 -45.48 -46.55 25.18
N VAL A 140 -44.21 -46.90 25.09
CA VAL A 140 -43.18 -46.08 24.43
C VAL A 140 -43.11 -46.47 22.95
N PRO A 141 -43.13 -45.50 22.00
CA PRO A 141 -43.02 -45.83 20.59
C PRO A 141 -41.69 -46.54 20.29
N LEU A 142 -41.74 -47.53 19.39
CA LEU A 142 -40.58 -48.35 19.00
C LEU A 142 -39.40 -47.51 18.49
N GLU A 143 -39.62 -46.30 17.99
CA GLU A 143 -38.57 -45.37 17.53
C GLU A 143 -37.61 -44.91 18.64
N TYR A 144 -38.04 -44.98 19.90
CA TYR A 144 -37.26 -44.57 21.07
C TYR A 144 -36.53 -45.75 21.74
N LEU A 145 -36.67 -46.97 21.20
CA LEU A 145 -36.23 -48.19 21.87
C LEU A 145 -35.21 -48.97 21.02
N GLY A 146 -34.08 -49.29 21.64
CA GLY A 146 -33.11 -50.24 21.14
C GLY A 146 -31.94 -49.65 20.36
N CYS A 147 -30.82 -50.39 20.39
CA CYS A 147 -29.60 -50.03 19.69
C CYS A 147 -29.77 -49.91 18.17
N GLU A 148 -30.65 -50.73 17.57
CA GLU A 148 -30.88 -50.69 16.13
C GLU A 148 -31.49 -49.33 15.69
N GLN A 149 -32.41 -48.80 16.49
CA GLN A 149 -33.03 -47.50 16.21
C GLN A 149 -32.05 -46.36 16.47
N LEU A 150 -31.21 -46.47 17.51
CA LEU A 150 -30.12 -45.52 17.74
C LEU A 150 -29.19 -45.41 16.53
N ILE A 151 -28.80 -46.55 15.95
CA ILE A 151 -27.93 -46.58 14.76
C ILE A 151 -28.64 -45.94 13.56
N LYS A 152 -29.90 -46.32 13.27
CA LYS A 152 -30.67 -45.74 12.15
C LYS A 152 -30.81 -44.23 12.29
N ARG A 153 -31.10 -43.75 13.50
CA ARG A 153 -31.24 -42.31 13.81
C ARG A 153 -29.91 -41.58 13.63
N LEU A 154 -28.82 -42.09 14.19
CA LEU A 154 -27.49 -41.50 14.05
C LEU A 154 -27.06 -41.40 12.58
N VAL A 155 -27.28 -42.45 11.78
CA VAL A 155 -26.97 -42.45 10.34
C VAL A 155 -27.78 -41.38 9.62
N SER A 156 -29.09 -41.28 9.89
CA SER A 156 -29.96 -40.26 9.29
C SER A 156 -29.51 -38.84 9.65
N ILE A 157 -29.22 -38.59 10.93
CA ILE A 157 -28.75 -37.29 11.42
C ILE A 157 -27.41 -36.91 10.78
N GLN A 158 -26.46 -37.84 10.72
CA GLN A 158 -25.15 -37.62 10.08
C GLN A 158 -25.30 -37.32 8.60
N GLN A 159 -26.13 -38.08 7.87
CA GLN A 159 -26.37 -37.85 6.44
C GLN A 159 -26.99 -36.47 6.18
N ALA A 160 -28.00 -36.08 6.96
CA ALA A 160 -28.64 -34.76 6.86
C ALA A 160 -27.62 -33.65 7.14
N ARG A 161 -26.78 -33.83 8.17
CA ARG A 161 -25.75 -32.85 8.53
C ARG A 161 -24.71 -32.69 7.43
N ILE A 162 -24.15 -33.79 6.91
CA ILE A 162 -23.17 -33.77 5.81
C ILE A 162 -23.75 -33.05 4.60
N ARG A 163 -25.00 -33.35 4.21
CA ARG A 163 -25.66 -32.68 3.08
C ARG A 163 -25.80 -31.17 3.29
N SER A 164 -26.11 -30.73 4.51
CA SER A 164 -26.25 -29.30 4.83
C SER A 164 -24.92 -28.54 4.90
N THR A 165 -23.83 -29.19 5.30
CA THR A 165 -22.54 -28.51 5.56
C THR A 165 -21.59 -28.55 4.36
N LEU A 166 -21.72 -29.55 3.48
CA LEU A 166 -20.84 -29.74 2.33
C LEU A 166 -20.78 -28.54 1.37
N PRO A 167 -21.89 -27.85 1.03
CA PRO A 167 -21.83 -26.67 0.17
C PRO A 167 -20.95 -25.54 0.75
N GLY A 168 -21.09 -25.26 2.05
CA GLY A 168 -20.31 -24.23 2.73
C GLY A 168 -18.81 -24.58 2.83
N ILE A 169 -18.48 -25.86 3.01
CA ILE A 169 -17.08 -26.33 2.97
C ILE A 169 -16.49 -26.13 1.57
N LEU A 170 -17.25 -26.47 0.53
CA LEU A 170 -16.83 -26.33 -0.86
C LEU A 170 -16.59 -24.86 -1.24
N GLU A 171 -17.43 -23.95 -0.77
CA GLU A 171 -17.23 -22.50 -0.95
C GLU A 171 -15.97 -22.00 -0.24
N LYS A 172 -15.77 -22.37 1.03
CA LYS A 172 -14.55 -22.03 1.79
C LYS A 172 -13.29 -22.51 1.08
N LEU A 173 -13.31 -23.75 0.59
CA LEU A 173 -12.18 -24.34 -0.12
C LEU A 173 -11.91 -23.62 -1.46
N LYS A 174 -12.95 -23.24 -2.21
CA LYS A 174 -12.81 -22.42 -3.41
C LYS A 174 -12.17 -21.06 -3.13
N ASN A 175 -12.60 -20.39 -2.05
CA ASN A 175 -12.02 -19.12 -1.64
C ASN A 175 -10.55 -19.27 -1.24
N GLN A 176 -10.22 -20.28 -0.42
CA GLN A 176 -8.83 -20.57 -0.07
C GLN A 176 -7.95 -20.85 -1.29
N ILE A 177 -8.45 -21.61 -2.28
CA ILE A 177 -7.73 -21.83 -3.54
C ILE A 177 -7.53 -20.51 -4.30
N LYS A 178 -8.55 -19.66 -4.37
CA LYS A 178 -8.48 -18.35 -5.04
C LYS A 178 -7.42 -17.47 -4.37
N ASP A 179 -7.45 -17.38 -3.04
CA ASP A 179 -6.52 -16.58 -2.25
C ASP A 179 -5.09 -17.09 -2.45
N LYS A 180 -4.87 -18.41 -2.31
CA LYS A 180 -3.55 -19.02 -2.51
C LYS A 180 -3.03 -18.88 -3.94
N LYS A 181 -3.90 -18.93 -4.95
CA LYS A 181 -3.51 -18.63 -6.35
C LYS A 181 -3.13 -17.17 -6.54
N SER A 182 -3.81 -16.25 -5.87
CA SER A 182 -3.46 -14.82 -5.93
C SER A 182 -2.12 -14.54 -5.24
N GLU A 183 -1.86 -15.18 -4.09
CA GLU A 183 -0.56 -15.14 -3.43
C GLU A 183 0.54 -15.71 -4.33
N LEU A 184 0.30 -16.85 -4.97
CA LEU A 184 1.26 -17.47 -5.90
C LEU A 184 1.58 -16.57 -7.10
N LYS A 185 0.58 -15.86 -7.64
CA LYS A 185 0.79 -14.90 -8.74
C LYS A 185 1.67 -13.71 -8.31
N ASN A 186 1.62 -13.33 -7.03
CA ASN A 186 2.43 -12.26 -6.48
C ASN A 186 3.83 -12.73 -6.08
N MET A 187 4.07 -14.04 -5.97
CA MET A 187 5.40 -14.58 -5.71
C MET A 187 6.26 -14.53 -6.99
N PRO A 188 7.56 -14.20 -6.88
CA PRO A 188 8.48 -14.26 -8.00
C PRO A 188 8.61 -15.71 -8.50
N GLN A 189 8.71 -15.88 -9.82
CA GLN A 189 8.91 -17.20 -10.42
C GLN A 189 10.28 -17.76 -10.02
N ALA A 190 10.33 -19.05 -9.72
CA ALA A 190 11.58 -19.74 -9.48
C ALA A 190 12.40 -19.74 -10.78
N ILE A 191 13.60 -19.17 -10.72
CA ILE A 191 14.48 -19.07 -11.88
C ILE A 191 15.21 -20.39 -12.04
N THR A 192 14.99 -21.10 -13.15
CA THR A 192 15.54 -22.45 -13.37
C THR A 192 16.63 -22.48 -14.44
N SER A 193 16.70 -21.45 -15.29
CA SER A 193 17.66 -21.35 -16.39
C SER A 193 18.33 -19.99 -16.46
N GLU A 194 19.57 -19.95 -16.97
CA GLU A 194 20.32 -18.71 -17.21
C GLU A 194 19.60 -17.77 -18.19
N ILE A 195 18.87 -18.34 -19.18
CA ILE A 195 18.08 -17.57 -20.15
C ILE A 195 16.91 -16.86 -19.45
N GLU A 196 16.30 -17.50 -18.46
CA GLU A 196 15.24 -16.90 -17.64
C GLU A 196 15.79 -15.77 -16.77
N CYS A 197 16.99 -15.92 -16.19
CA CYS A 197 17.69 -14.84 -15.50
C CYS A 197 17.86 -13.60 -16.39
N TRP A 198 18.38 -13.81 -17.62
CA TRP A 198 18.65 -12.72 -18.56
C TRP A 198 17.39 -12.00 -19.02
N THR A 199 16.32 -12.75 -19.31
CA THR A 199 15.04 -12.17 -19.73
C THR A 199 14.37 -11.37 -18.61
N LEU A 200 14.39 -11.88 -17.37
CA LEU A 200 13.92 -11.14 -16.20
C LEU A 200 14.71 -9.85 -16.00
N TYR A 201 16.05 -9.93 -16.04
CA TYR A 201 16.91 -8.77 -15.90
C TYR A 201 16.61 -7.69 -16.95
N ILE A 202 16.53 -8.07 -18.22
CA ILE A 202 16.22 -7.14 -19.31
C ILE A 202 14.84 -6.51 -19.12
N ASN A 203 13.84 -7.28 -18.70
CA ASN A 203 12.49 -6.77 -18.46
C ASN A 203 12.45 -5.77 -17.29
N LEU A 204 13.20 -6.02 -16.22
CA LEU A 204 13.33 -5.10 -15.09
C LEU A 204 14.01 -3.79 -15.51
N ILE A 205 15.11 -3.88 -16.27
CA ILE A 205 15.81 -2.69 -16.78
C ILE A 205 14.95 -1.90 -17.77
N LYS A 206 14.21 -2.57 -18.65
CA LYS A 206 13.25 -1.91 -19.55
C LYS A 206 12.20 -1.14 -18.75
N LYS A 207 11.60 -1.78 -17.75
CA LYS A 207 10.61 -1.15 -16.87
C LYS A 207 11.20 0.07 -16.14
N TYR A 208 12.44 -0.03 -15.67
CA TYR A 208 13.15 1.09 -15.04
C TYR A 208 13.38 2.25 -16.01
N ARG A 209 13.86 1.97 -17.21
CA ARG A 209 14.04 2.97 -18.27
C ARG A 209 12.72 3.66 -18.60
N ASP A 210 11.65 2.89 -18.78
CA ASP A 210 10.35 3.43 -19.19
C ASP A 210 9.76 4.32 -18.08
N LEU A 211 9.96 3.97 -16.81
CA LEU A 211 9.58 4.80 -15.66
C LEU A 211 10.41 6.09 -15.56
N ILE A 212 11.73 6.03 -15.79
CA ILE A 212 12.56 7.23 -15.86
C ILE A 212 12.07 8.14 -16.99
N TYR A 213 11.86 7.56 -18.18
CA TYR A 213 11.42 8.29 -19.36
C TYR A 213 10.08 9.01 -19.11
N ALA A 214 9.11 8.30 -18.54
CA ALA A 214 7.81 8.87 -18.17
C ALA A 214 7.96 10.05 -17.22
N ARG A 215 8.80 9.93 -16.17
CA ARG A 215 8.97 10.98 -15.17
C ARG A 215 9.77 12.19 -15.64
N VAL A 216 10.76 11.98 -16.51
CA VAL A 216 11.51 13.08 -17.13
C VAL A 216 10.62 13.86 -18.09
N HIS A 217 9.70 13.21 -18.80
CA HIS A 217 8.78 13.86 -19.73
C HIS A 217 7.44 14.27 -19.11
N GLY A 218 7.23 14.02 -17.82
CA GLY A 218 6.01 14.40 -17.10
C GLY A 218 4.75 13.64 -17.54
N VAL A 219 4.92 12.48 -18.15
CA VAL A 219 3.82 11.58 -18.58
C VAL A 219 3.30 10.83 -17.35
N SER A 220 1.99 10.87 -17.11
CA SER A 220 1.36 10.17 -15.99
C SER A 220 1.32 8.66 -16.24
N ASP A 221 1.40 7.84 -15.18
CA ASP A 221 1.35 6.37 -15.25
C ASP A 221 0.15 5.84 -16.07
N ASN A 222 -0.97 6.59 -16.13
CA ASN A 222 -2.16 6.25 -16.94
C ASN A 222 -1.90 6.27 -18.46
N ASP A 223 -1.01 7.13 -18.95
CA ASP A 223 -0.70 7.25 -20.39
C ASP A 223 0.25 6.14 -20.89
N MET A 224 0.97 5.47 -19.98
CA MET A 224 1.84 4.35 -20.31
C MET A 224 1.06 3.05 -20.57
N GLN A 225 -0.06 2.83 -19.87
CA GLN A 225 -0.94 1.67 -20.12
C GLN A 225 -1.65 1.77 -21.48
N LEU A 226 -2.05 2.99 -21.89
CA LEU A 226 -2.68 3.24 -23.19
C LEU A 226 -1.75 2.93 -24.37
N LYS A 227 -0.44 3.15 -24.24
CA LYS A 227 0.53 2.87 -25.33
C LYS A 227 0.91 1.39 -25.47
N MET A 228 0.65 0.56 -24.46
CA MET A 228 0.91 -0.89 -24.53
C MET A 228 -0.25 -1.69 -25.11
N GLU A 229 -1.43 -1.09 -25.29
CA GLU A 229 -2.66 -1.77 -25.77
C GLU A 229 -3.07 -1.45 -27.22
N GLU A 230 -2.25 -0.74 -28.01
CA GLU A 230 -2.55 -0.59 -29.44
C GLU A 230 -1.75 -1.55 -30.34
N PRO A 231 -2.34 -2.70 -30.71
CA PRO A 231 -2.16 -3.27 -32.03
C PRO A 231 -3.38 -2.89 -32.89
N THR A 232 -3.14 -2.05 -33.90
CA THR A 232 -3.93 -1.91 -35.14
C THR A 232 -5.45 -1.79 -34.95
N ARG A 233 -6.01 -0.58 -34.93
CA ARG A 233 -7.37 -0.35 -35.44
C ARG A 233 -7.48 0.94 -36.22
N ASP A 234 -8.02 0.78 -37.41
CA ASP A 234 -8.35 1.80 -38.39
C ASP A 234 -9.23 2.91 -37.80
N SER A 235 -9.06 4.07 -38.41
CA SER A 235 -9.83 5.28 -38.25
C SER A 235 -11.32 5.08 -38.54
N SER A 236 -12.13 4.99 -37.48
CA SER A 236 -13.48 5.53 -37.43
C SER A 236 -14.06 5.27 -36.04
N ASP A 237 -14.34 6.36 -35.32
CA ASP A 237 -15.39 6.52 -34.30
C ASP A 237 -14.88 7.45 -33.19
N LEU A 238 -14.98 8.74 -33.49
CA LEU A 238 -15.12 9.80 -32.50
C LEU A 238 -16.47 9.60 -31.79
N ASP A 239 -16.49 9.90 -30.49
CA ASP A 239 -17.68 9.97 -29.61
C ASP A 239 -18.02 8.70 -28.81
N ALA A 240 -17.13 8.36 -27.88
CA ALA A 240 -17.55 7.82 -26.58
C ALA A 240 -16.54 8.21 -25.49
N SER A 241 -16.88 9.22 -24.67
CA SER A 241 -16.14 9.50 -23.43
C SER A 241 -16.36 8.35 -22.43
N PRO A 242 -15.32 7.69 -21.90
CA PRO A 242 -15.48 6.86 -20.72
C PRO A 242 -15.27 7.71 -19.47
N SER A 243 -16.30 7.69 -18.65
CA SER A 243 -16.41 8.28 -17.32
C SER A 243 -15.18 8.01 -16.45
N ILE A 244 -14.62 9.08 -15.89
CA ILE A 244 -13.57 9.07 -14.88
C ILE A 244 -14.16 8.48 -13.59
N THR A 245 -13.96 7.18 -13.36
CA THR A 245 -14.12 6.58 -12.03
C THR A 245 -12.96 6.99 -11.15
N GLN A 246 -13.28 7.84 -10.18
CA GLN A 246 -12.46 8.15 -9.01
C GLN A 246 -12.19 6.87 -8.21
N THR A 247 -10.98 6.34 -8.27
CA THR A 247 -10.42 5.47 -7.22
C THR A 247 -8.91 5.38 -7.42
N THR A 248 -8.18 6.15 -6.63
CA THR A 248 -7.09 5.74 -5.72
C THR A 248 -6.18 6.93 -5.48
N THR A 249 -6.32 7.51 -4.30
CA THR A 249 -5.27 8.21 -3.57
C THR A 249 -3.99 7.37 -3.56
N ASP A 250 -2.91 7.82 -4.18
CA ASP A 250 -1.55 7.78 -3.62
C ASP A 250 -0.48 8.29 -4.61
N SER A 251 0.49 9.03 -4.06
CA SER A 251 1.73 9.55 -4.67
C SER A 251 1.61 10.76 -5.62
N PHE A 252 1.41 11.93 -5.03
CA PHE A 252 1.55 13.24 -5.68
C PHE A 252 3.00 13.74 -5.79
N ASP A 253 4.02 12.92 -5.51
CA ASP A 253 5.41 13.40 -5.23
C ASP A 253 6.45 13.20 -6.36
N ASP A 254 6.12 12.53 -7.46
CA ASP A 254 7.13 12.02 -8.40
C ASP A 254 7.18 12.73 -9.78
N ARG A 255 6.88 14.02 -9.84
CA ARG A 255 7.04 14.82 -11.08
C ARG A 255 8.39 15.54 -11.08
N ILE A 256 9.43 14.84 -11.55
CA ILE A 256 10.80 15.39 -11.68
C ILE A 256 10.78 16.76 -12.37
N ALA A 257 10.04 16.88 -13.48
CA ALA A 257 9.91 18.14 -14.22
C ALA A 257 9.30 19.29 -13.39
N PHE A 258 8.33 19.01 -12.53
CA PHE A 258 7.68 20.02 -11.69
C PHE A 258 8.63 20.54 -10.60
N GLN A 259 9.37 19.64 -9.94
CA GLN A 259 10.30 20.03 -8.90
C GLN A 259 11.52 20.76 -9.45
N LEU A 260 12.05 20.35 -10.60
CA LEU A 260 13.11 21.08 -11.30
C LEU A 260 12.65 22.49 -11.67
N HIS A 261 11.45 22.64 -12.20
CA HIS A 261 10.88 23.97 -12.49
C HIS A 261 10.69 24.81 -11.21
N LYS A 262 10.32 24.19 -10.08
CA LYS A 262 10.23 24.86 -8.78
C LYS A 262 11.59 25.36 -8.29
N GLN A 263 12.64 24.55 -8.42
CA GLN A 263 14.02 24.92 -8.08
C GLN A 263 14.52 26.07 -8.97
N GLN A 264 14.29 26.01 -10.28
CA GLN A 264 14.60 27.10 -11.21
C GLN A 264 13.87 28.41 -10.85
N LYS A 265 12.60 28.32 -10.44
CA LYS A 265 11.83 29.50 -10.00
C LYS A 265 12.32 30.07 -8.67
N ALA A 266 12.83 29.23 -7.76
CA ALA A 266 13.45 29.67 -6.51
C ALA A 266 14.76 30.40 -6.80
N PHE A 267 15.62 29.83 -7.65
CA PHE A 267 16.84 30.46 -8.14
C PHE A 267 16.57 31.82 -8.81
N ALA A 268 15.54 31.91 -9.66
CA ALA A 268 15.16 33.18 -10.27
C ALA A 268 14.78 34.26 -9.23
N LYS A 269 14.19 33.86 -8.09
CA LYS A 269 13.90 34.79 -6.99
C LYS A 269 15.16 35.17 -6.20
N GLU A 270 16.05 34.21 -6.00
CA GLU A 270 17.31 34.39 -5.29
C GLU A 270 18.24 35.35 -6.04
N ILE A 271 18.41 35.16 -7.36
CA ILE A 271 19.13 36.11 -8.21
C ILE A 271 18.54 37.53 -8.08
N ASN A 272 17.21 37.66 -8.14
CA ASN A 272 16.55 38.96 -7.99
C ASN A 272 16.79 39.62 -6.62
N HIS A 273 17.11 38.84 -5.59
CA HIS A 273 17.43 39.33 -4.24
C HIS A 273 18.94 39.56 -4.03
N SER A 274 19.78 38.83 -4.77
CA SER A 274 21.26 38.94 -4.75
C SER A 274 21.77 40.15 -5.52
N PHE A 275 20.98 40.75 -6.40
CA PHE A 275 21.30 42.06 -6.95
C PHE A 275 21.33 43.13 -5.85
N SER A 276 22.40 43.92 -5.81
CA SER A 276 22.50 45.07 -4.93
C SER A 276 21.28 46.00 -5.09
N GLN A 277 20.74 46.52 -3.98
CA GLN A 277 19.81 47.65 -4.05
C GLN A 277 20.57 48.87 -4.58
N PHE A 278 20.51 49.06 -5.91
CA PHE A 278 21.23 50.11 -6.63
C PHE A 278 20.95 51.53 -6.11
N PHE A 279 19.85 51.71 -5.38
CA PHE A 279 19.39 52.98 -4.82
C PHE A 279 19.82 53.24 -3.37
N THR A 280 20.55 52.32 -2.73
CA THR A 280 20.99 52.47 -1.34
C THR A 280 22.15 53.45 -1.22
N SER A 281 22.18 54.27 -0.16
CA SER A 281 23.21 55.30 0.08
C SER A 281 24.64 54.72 0.10
N LYS A 282 24.80 53.46 0.51
CA LYS A 282 26.09 52.73 0.47
C LYS A 282 26.59 52.48 -0.95
N TYR A 283 25.71 52.07 -1.86
CA TYR A 283 26.04 51.83 -3.27
C TYR A 283 26.35 53.15 -3.98
N ARG A 284 25.60 54.21 -3.67
CA ARG A 284 25.90 55.58 -4.14
C ARG A 284 27.31 56.04 -3.71
N ASN A 285 27.69 55.82 -2.46
CA ASN A 285 29.03 56.17 -1.98
C ASN A 285 30.13 55.35 -2.68
N TYR A 286 29.86 54.08 -3.00
CA TYR A 286 30.76 53.23 -3.78
C TYR A 286 30.95 53.73 -5.22
N VAL A 287 29.86 54.13 -5.89
CA VAL A 287 29.90 54.73 -7.24
C VAL A 287 30.66 56.07 -7.22
N LEU A 288 30.44 56.92 -6.20
CA LEU A 288 31.16 58.19 -6.05
C LEU A 288 32.66 57.99 -5.85
N LYS A 289 33.06 57.01 -5.03
CA LYS A 289 34.48 56.65 -4.86
C LYS A 289 35.11 56.19 -6.18
N LEU A 290 34.41 55.37 -6.95
CA LEU A 290 34.87 54.92 -8.26
C LEU A 290 34.95 56.06 -9.29
N LEU A 291 34.09 57.06 -9.19
CA LEU A 291 34.16 58.28 -10.02
C LEU A 291 35.37 59.14 -9.67
N GLU A 292 35.66 59.33 -8.38
CA GLU A 292 36.86 60.05 -7.91
C GLU A 292 38.15 59.35 -8.36
N GLU A 293 38.24 58.03 -8.24
CA GLU A 293 39.39 57.23 -8.67
C GLU A 293 39.66 57.29 -10.19
N ASN A 294 38.62 57.52 -11.01
CA ASN A 294 38.71 57.57 -12.48
C ASN A 294 38.61 58.98 -13.06
N ALA A 295 38.60 60.03 -12.23
CA ALA A 295 38.39 61.42 -12.64
C ALA A 295 39.46 61.96 -13.62
N GLY A 296 40.63 61.30 -13.69
CA GLY A 296 41.74 61.70 -14.59
C GLY A 296 41.78 60.99 -15.95
N VAL A 297 40.89 60.03 -16.22
CA VAL A 297 40.94 59.19 -17.44
C VAL A 297 40.02 59.71 -18.54
N ALA A 298 38.95 60.42 -18.19
CA ALA A 298 37.96 60.94 -19.13
C ALA A 298 37.79 62.46 -18.99
N LEU A 299 37.25 63.10 -20.02
CA LEU A 299 36.97 64.53 -20.00
C LEU A 299 35.96 64.87 -18.88
N PRO A 300 36.05 66.06 -18.26
CA PRO A 300 35.05 66.53 -17.31
C PRO A 300 33.66 66.43 -17.93
N ASN A 301 32.71 65.83 -17.20
CA ASN A 301 31.31 65.52 -17.59
C ASN A 301 31.08 64.27 -18.45
N PHE A 302 32.10 63.46 -18.78
CA PHE A 302 31.91 62.17 -19.44
C PHE A 302 32.35 61.01 -18.53
N PRO A 303 31.44 60.18 -18.00
CA PRO A 303 31.82 59.01 -17.22
C PRO A 303 32.54 57.98 -18.11
N SER A 304 33.69 57.48 -17.65
CA SER A 304 34.46 56.46 -18.37
C SER A 304 33.72 55.11 -18.36
N PHE A 305 33.76 54.39 -19.50
CA PHE A 305 33.21 53.04 -19.63
C PHE A 305 33.81 52.05 -18.61
N ASN A 306 35.06 52.28 -18.18
CA ASN A 306 35.74 51.47 -17.16
C ASN A 306 35.01 51.44 -15.80
N ILE A 307 34.20 52.47 -15.50
CA ILE A 307 33.40 52.52 -14.27
C ILE A 307 32.25 51.50 -14.38
N ILE A 308 31.56 51.47 -15.52
CA ILE A 308 30.50 50.51 -15.79
C ILE A 308 31.07 49.09 -15.81
N GLU A 309 32.26 48.92 -16.38
CA GLU A 309 32.95 47.64 -16.42
C GLU A 309 33.27 47.08 -15.03
N ARG A 310 33.83 47.91 -14.15
CA ARG A 310 34.12 47.50 -12.76
C ARG A 310 32.86 47.22 -11.95
N LEU A 311 31.81 48.03 -12.11
CA LEU A 311 30.53 47.82 -11.43
C LEU A 311 29.87 46.51 -11.88
N TYR A 312 29.90 46.23 -13.18
CA TYR A 312 29.35 45.00 -13.73
C TYR A 312 30.16 43.77 -13.27
N HIS A 313 31.49 43.80 -13.31
CA HIS A 313 32.31 42.70 -12.81
C HIS A 313 32.14 42.45 -11.30
N HIS A 314 31.85 43.48 -10.51
CA HIS A 314 31.54 43.31 -9.08
C HIS A 314 30.25 42.50 -8.89
N GLU A 315 29.17 42.86 -9.58
CA GLU A 315 27.90 42.13 -9.48
C GLU A 315 27.96 40.76 -10.18
N HIS A 316 28.72 40.63 -11.28
CA HIS A 316 28.88 39.37 -12.03
C HIS A 316 29.45 38.24 -11.17
N ARG A 317 30.34 38.56 -10.23
CA ARG A 317 30.93 37.58 -9.31
C ARG A 317 29.90 36.94 -8.38
N ASN A 318 28.82 37.66 -8.07
CA ASN A 318 27.76 37.18 -7.17
C ASN A 318 26.84 36.14 -7.85
N PHE A 319 26.95 35.92 -9.16
CA PHE A 319 26.14 34.92 -9.87
C PHE A 319 26.70 33.50 -9.78
N ARG A 320 27.99 33.35 -9.49
CA ARG A 320 28.64 32.03 -9.56
C ARG A 320 28.12 31.07 -8.50
N GLU A 321 28.09 31.51 -7.25
CA GLU A 321 27.68 30.69 -6.10
C GLU A 321 26.23 30.19 -6.22
N PRO A 322 25.20 31.01 -6.54
CA PRO A 322 23.84 30.51 -6.73
C PRO A 322 23.68 29.53 -7.90
N CYS A 323 24.52 29.62 -8.94
CA CYS A 323 24.46 28.69 -10.07
C CYS A 323 25.00 27.31 -9.70
N GLU A 324 26.11 27.28 -8.96
CA GLU A 324 26.72 26.04 -8.46
C GLU A 324 25.75 25.36 -7.46
N ASP A 325 25.13 26.13 -6.55
CA ASP A 325 24.13 25.63 -5.58
C ASP A 325 22.88 25.04 -6.26
N LEU A 326 22.41 25.66 -7.36
CA LEU A 326 21.28 25.14 -8.12
C LEU A 326 21.59 23.77 -8.73
N ILE A 327 22.79 23.61 -9.32
CA ILE A 327 23.23 22.34 -9.90
C ILE A 327 23.28 21.27 -8.81
N GLU A 328 23.92 21.56 -7.67
CA GLU A 328 24.06 20.60 -6.57
C GLU A 328 22.68 20.19 -6.03
N SER A 329 21.76 21.15 -5.87
CA SER A 329 20.38 20.90 -5.42
C SER A 329 19.58 20.03 -6.40
N CYS A 330 19.73 20.27 -7.71
CA CYS A 330 19.09 19.47 -8.76
C CYS A 330 19.69 18.05 -8.80
N ALA A 331 21.02 17.93 -8.76
CA ALA A 331 21.72 16.65 -8.78
C ALA A 331 21.33 15.79 -7.57
N THR A 332 21.30 16.37 -6.37
CA THR A 332 20.88 15.67 -5.14
C THR A 332 19.44 15.18 -5.23
N TYR A 333 18.52 16.00 -5.76
CA TYR A 333 17.13 15.58 -5.94
C TYR A 333 17.00 14.43 -6.96
N LEU A 334 17.70 14.51 -8.10
CA LEU A 334 17.71 13.45 -9.12
C LEU A 334 18.26 12.14 -8.56
N LYS A 335 19.36 12.20 -7.80
CA LYS A 335 19.95 11.04 -7.08
C LYS A 335 18.88 10.36 -6.21
N GLN A 336 18.15 11.13 -5.39
CA GLN A 336 17.10 10.59 -4.52
C GLN A 336 15.94 9.95 -5.27
N VAL A 337 15.44 10.59 -6.34
CA VAL A 337 14.31 10.07 -7.12
C VAL A 337 14.69 8.77 -7.85
N LEU A 338 15.87 8.72 -8.45
CA LEU A 338 16.35 7.55 -9.19
C LEU A 338 16.54 6.33 -8.29
N ILE A 339 17.01 6.53 -7.05
CA ILE A 339 17.13 5.47 -6.04
C ILE A 339 15.75 5.01 -5.56
N LYS A 340 14.81 5.94 -5.31
CA LYS A 340 13.43 5.58 -4.93
C LYS A 340 12.76 4.74 -6.02
N LEU A 341 12.90 5.13 -7.28
CA LEU A 341 12.42 4.38 -8.45
C LEU A 341 13.03 2.98 -8.52
N LEU A 342 14.33 2.89 -8.30
CA LEU A 342 15.04 1.62 -8.31
C LEU A 342 14.49 0.72 -7.19
N ASN A 343 14.33 1.22 -5.97
CA ASN A 343 13.76 0.43 -4.87
C ASN A 343 12.33 -0.04 -5.18
N GLN A 344 11.45 0.82 -5.71
CA GLN A 344 10.06 0.44 -6.05
C GLN A 344 9.96 -0.70 -7.06
N ILE A 345 10.85 -0.76 -8.06
CA ILE A 345 10.83 -1.81 -9.07
C ILE A 345 11.36 -3.13 -8.52
N PHE A 346 12.41 -3.04 -7.72
CA PHE A 346 13.11 -4.20 -7.16
C PHE A 346 12.53 -4.65 -5.79
N ASP A 347 11.46 -4.02 -5.29
CA ASP A 347 10.83 -4.36 -4.01
C ASP A 347 10.16 -5.73 -3.97
N LYS A 348 9.83 -6.30 -5.14
CA LYS A 348 9.11 -7.59 -5.24
C LYS A 348 10.01 -8.83 -5.28
N GLU A 349 11.33 -8.68 -5.42
CA GLU A 349 12.25 -9.80 -5.65
C GLU A 349 13.34 -9.85 -4.57
N ALA A 350 13.20 -10.74 -3.58
CA ALA A 350 13.95 -10.68 -2.32
C ALA A 350 15.39 -11.27 -2.35
N THR A 351 15.77 -12.07 -3.34
CA THR A 351 16.99 -12.90 -3.27
C THR A 351 18.22 -12.31 -3.99
N TYR A 352 18.05 -11.52 -5.04
CA TYR A 352 19.16 -10.93 -5.82
C TYR A 352 19.27 -9.40 -5.69
N LYS A 353 18.40 -8.83 -4.85
CA LYS A 353 18.12 -7.40 -4.67
C LYS A 353 19.37 -6.58 -4.35
N ASN A 354 20.11 -6.97 -3.32
CA ASN A 354 21.10 -6.06 -2.74
C ASN A 354 22.30 -5.85 -3.67
N HIS A 355 22.87 -6.92 -4.23
CA HIS A 355 24.05 -6.78 -5.11
C HIS A 355 23.73 -6.06 -6.42
N MET A 356 22.58 -6.34 -7.01
CA MET A 356 22.16 -5.68 -8.25
C MET A 356 21.78 -4.22 -8.02
N ILE A 357 21.04 -3.91 -6.95
CA ILE A 357 20.73 -2.53 -6.58
C ILE A 357 22.00 -1.73 -6.31
N HIS A 358 22.96 -2.28 -5.55
CA HIS A 358 24.23 -1.59 -5.29
C HIS A 358 24.98 -1.30 -6.61
N LYS A 359 25.15 -2.30 -7.49
CA LYS A 359 25.81 -2.09 -8.78
C LYS A 359 25.10 -1.06 -9.68
N LEU A 360 23.77 -1.12 -9.75
CA LEU A 360 22.98 -0.17 -10.54
C LEU A 360 23.06 1.24 -9.93
N THR A 361 23.06 1.33 -8.61
CA THR A 361 23.23 2.60 -7.87
C THR A 361 24.59 3.21 -8.17
N ASP A 362 25.68 2.43 -8.17
CA ASP A 362 27.02 2.90 -8.53
C ASP A 362 27.12 3.38 -9.99
N ILE A 363 26.35 2.77 -10.91
CA ILE A 363 26.28 3.23 -12.30
C ILE A 363 25.53 4.56 -12.38
N ILE A 364 24.42 4.69 -11.64
CA ILE A 364 23.62 5.92 -11.58
C ILE A 364 24.44 7.07 -11.01
N TYR A 365 25.16 6.85 -9.91
CA TYR A 365 26.01 7.88 -9.30
C TYR A 365 27.08 8.37 -10.27
N ARG A 366 27.80 7.45 -10.92
CA ARG A 366 28.84 7.82 -11.91
C ARG A 366 28.27 8.63 -13.08
N ALA A 367 27.12 8.22 -13.61
CA ALA A 367 26.49 8.95 -14.73
C ALA A 367 26.01 10.35 -14.32
N LEU A 368 25.52 10.51 -13.09
CA LEU A 368 25.08 11.81 -12.58
C LEU A 368 26.25 12.72 -12.24
N GLU A 369 27.34 12.19 -11.68
CA GLU A 369 28.58 12.93 -11.44
C GLU A 369 29.18 13.45 -12.76
N GLU A 370 29.26 12.61 -13.79
CA GLU A 370 29.73 13.02 -15.12
C GLU A 370 28.84 14.13 -15.73
N SER A 371 27.51 14.03 -15.55
CA SER A 371 26.59 15.09 -16.01
C SER A 371 26.74 16.38 -15.21
N GLU A 372 27.00 16.28 -13.91
CA GLU A 372 27.19 17.42 -13.00
C GLU A 372 28.48 18.19 -13.36
N GLU A 373 29.58 17.47 -13.64
CA GLU A 373 30.83 18.04 -14.13
C GLU A 373 30.65 18.74 -15.48
N HIS A 374 29.94 18.13 -16.43
CA HIS A 374 29.64 18.75 -17.72
C HIS A 374 28.80 20.03 -17.56
N CYS A 375 27.76 20.02 -16.70
CA CYS A 375 26.96 21.21 -16.44
C CYS A 375 27.78 22.34 -15.80
N ASN A 376 28.64 22.03 -14.82
CA ASN A 376 29.52 23.01 -14.19
C ASN A 376 30.52 23.62 -15.18
N HIS A 377 31.06 22.81 -16.10
CA HIS A 377 31.93 23.29 -17.18
C HIS A 377 31.20 24.23 -18.14
N ASP A 378 29.98 23.88 -18.54
CA ASP A 378 29.19 24.73 -19.44
C ASP A 378 28.73 26.03 -18.77
N ILE A 379 28.33 26.00 -17.49
CA ILE A 379 28.08 27.23 -16.73
C ILE A 379 29.33 28.09 -16.65
N SER A 380 30.49 27.49 -16.38
CA SER A 380 31.75 28.23 -16.34
C SER A 380 32.06 28.91 -17.68
N LYS A 381 31.80 28.25 -18.81
CA LYS A 381 31.91 28.87 -20.14
C LYS A 381 30.90 30.02 -20.32
N MET A 382 29.65 29.82 -19.94
CA MET A 382 28.61 30.87 -20.05
C MET A 382 28.98 32.09 -19.21
N LEU A 383 29.41 31.89 -17.96
CA LEU A 383 29.88 32.98 -17.08
C LEU A 383 31.13 33.68 -17.62
N ASN A 384 32.01 32.97 -18.32
CA ASN A 384 33.17 33.58 -18.98
C ASN A 384 32.78 34.40 -20.21
N ILE A 385 31.77 33.98 -20.97
CA ILE A 385 31.24 34.76 -22.11
C ILE A 385 30.60 36.07 -21.60
N GLU A 386 29.82 35.99 -20.52
CA GLU A 386 29.13 37.14 -19.90
C GLU A 386 30.08 38.16 -19.27
N GLN A 387 31.38 37.86 -19.11
CA GLN A 387 32.37 38.85 -18.68
C GLN A 387 32.52 39.98 -19.70
N ARG A 388 32.26 39.73 -20.99
CA ARG A 388 32.35 40.76 -22.01
C ARG A 388 31.08 41.61 -22.00
N ILE A 389 31.21 42.86 -21.57
CA ILE A 389 30.09 43.79 -21.50
C ILE A 389 29.76 44.30 -22.90
N PHE A 390 28.70 43.75 -23.46
CA PHE A 390 28.12 44.17 -24.72
C PHE A 390 26.61 43.90 -24.68
N THR A 391 25.79 44.84 -25.13
CA THR A 391 24.34 44.69 -25.12
C THR A 391 23.72 45.12 -26.44
N LEU A 392 22.93 44.23 -27.03
CA LEU A 392 21.97 44.51 -28.10
C LEU A 392 20.53 44.44 -27.58
N ASN A 393 20.35 44.37 -26.26
CA ASN A 393 19.04 44.18 -25.66
C ASN A 393 18.19 45.45 -25.82
N HIS A 394 17.10 45.33 -26.56
CA HIS A 394 16.14 46.42 -26.79
C HIS A 394 15.59 47.00 -25.49
N TYR A 395 15.39 46.17 -24.46
CA TYR A 395 14.89 46.61 -23.15
C TYR A 395 15.85 47.56 -22.43
N TYR A 396 17.17 47.35 -22.58
CA TYR A 396 18.17 48.27 -22.04
C TYR A 396 18.08 49.64 -22.73
N MET A 397 18.03 49.65 -24.07
CA MET A 397 17.92 50.89 -24.85
C MET A 397 16.63 51.66 -24.55
N ASP A 398 15.50 50.96 -24.43
CA ASP A 398 14.21 51.57 -24.04
C ASP A 398 14.27 52.21 -22.65
N THR A 399 14.90 51.53 -21.69
CA THR A 399 15.01 52.03 -20.32
C THR A 399 15.93 53.25 -20.25
N VAL A 400 17.06 53.22 -20.96
CA VAL A 400 17.97 54.36 -21.08
C VAL A 400 17.28 55.56 -21.73
N ASN A 401 16.48 55.33 -22.78
CA ASN A 401 15.74 56.38 -23.46
C ASN A 401 14.66 57.00 -22.58
N LYS A 402 13.94 56.19 -21.79
CA LYS A 402 12.97 56.67 -20.80
C LYS A 402 13.63 57.56 -19.73
N ILE A 403 14.74 57.09 -19.17
CA ILE A 403 15.49 57.86 -18.14
C ILE A 403 16.03 59.17 -18.74
N LYS A 404 16.57 59.14 -19.97
CA LYS A 404 17.02 60.36 -20.66
C LYS A 404 15.89 61.38 -20.83
N ALA A 405 14.70 60.92 -21.21
CA ALA A 405 13.52 61.78 -21.36
C ALA A 405 13.08 62.39 -20.02
N GLU A 406 13.08 61.61 -18.93
CA GLU A 406 12.75 62.10 -17.58
C GLU A 406 13.76 63.15 -17.09
N VAL A 407 15.06 62.93 -17.31
CA VAL A 407 16.12 63.88 -16.94
C VAL A 407 16.01 65.18 -17.76
N GLN A 408 15.72 65.09 -19.06
CA GLN A 408 15.51 66.27 -19.91
C GLN A 408 14.29 67.09 -19.45
N GLN A 409 13.20 66.43 -19.06
CA GLN A 409 12.02 67.10 -18.48
C GLN A 409 12.34 67.76 -17.13
N TYR A 410 13.15 67.12 -16.29
CA TYR A 410 13.59 67.69 -15.01
C TYR A 410 14.46 68.93 -15.23
N ILE A 411 15.46 68.88 -16.12
CA ILE A 411 16.32 70.01 -16.49
C ILE A 411 15.50 71.17 -17.07
N ALA A 412 14.50 70.88 -17.89
CA ALA A 412 13.60 71.90 -18.44
C ALA A 412 12.74 72.60 -17.35
N ASN A 413 12.40 71.89 -16.28
CA ASN A 413 11.58 72.41 -15.18
C ASN A 413 12.39 73.15 -14.11
N THR A 414 13.62 72.72 -13.81
CA THR A 414 14.56 73.48 -12.96
C THR A 414 15.38 74.45 -13.80
N LYS A 415 14.90 75.69 -13.98
CA LYS A 415 15.71 76.81 -14.49
C LYS A 415 16.92 77.06 -13.56
N LEU A 416 18.05 76.40 -13.84
CA LEU A 416 19.37 76.80 -13.34
C LEU A 416 19.93 77.86 -14.31
N PRO A 417 20.33 79.05 -13.85
CA PRO A 417 20.92 80.06 -14.72
C PRO A 417 22.34 79.61 -15.07
N ILE A 418 22.53 79.15 -16.31
CA ILE A 418 23.87 78.98 -16.89
C ILE A 418 24.33 80.38 -17.29
N SER A 419 25.08 81.06 -16.41
CA SER A 419 25.94 82.15 -16.84
C SER A 419 27.09 81.53 -17.65
N MET A 420 27.01 81.65 -18.97
CA MET A 420 28.12 81.42 -19.88
C MET A 420 29.23 82.45 -19.58
N GLU A 421 30.29 82.01 -18.91
CA GLU A 421 31.64 82.40 -19.31
C GLU A 421 32.24 81.19 -20.02
N TYR A 422 33.01 81.44 -21.08
CA TYR A 422 33.46 80.53 -22.14
C TYR A 422 32.50 80.39 -23.32
N GLY A 423 32.72 81.30 -24.27
CA GLY A 423 32.11 81.30 -25.59
C GLY A 423 32.41 80.02 -26.36
N ILE A 424 31.35 79.39 -26.83
CA ILE A 424 31.35 78.50 -27.97
C ILE A 424 30.14 78.93 -28.82
N THR A 425 30.45 79.47 -29.98
CA THR A 425 29.50 79.86 -31.03
C THR A 425 28.69 78.66 -31.48
N GLU A 426 27.39 78.89 -31.67
CA GLU A 426 26.43 78.02 -32.34
C GLU A 426 27.02 77.43 -33.62
N PHE A 427 26.96 76.10 -33.76
CA PHE A 427 27.11 75.43 -35.05
C PHE A 427 25.71 75.02 -35.51
N ASP A 428 25.22 75.74 -36.52
CA ASP A 428 23.98 75.47 -37.25
C ASP A 428 24.03 74.08 -37.91
N TYR A 429 23.02 73.26 -37.62
CA TYR A 429 22.71 72.04 -38.36
C TYR A 429 21.75 72.38 -39.50
N SER A 430 22.29 72.75 -40.65
CA SER A 430 21.55 72.75 -41.92
C SER A 430 22.48 72.37 -43.07
N GLY A 431 22.23 71.20 -43.67
CA GLY A 431 22.99 70.62 -44.78
C GLY A 431 22.62 69.14 -44.85
N ASP A 432 21.41 68.82 -45.29
CA ASP A 432 20.99 68.63 -46.68
C ASP A 432 21.55 67.35 -47.30
N VAL A 433 20.61 66.62 -47.91
CA VAL A 433 20.67 65.21 -48.28
C VAL A 433 21.56 65.04 -49.50
N GLY A 434 22.71 64.40 -49.32
CA GLY A 434 23.59 63.97 -50.41
C GLY A 434 23.73 62.46 -50.40
N SER A 435 22.99 61.81 -51.29
CA SER A 435 23.24 60.45 -51.76
C SER A 435 24.67 60.31 -52.28
N ASP A 436 25.41 59.31 -51.82
CA ASP A 436 26.39 58.62 -52.67
C ASP A 436 26.69 57.21 -52.15
N GLU A 437 26.44 56.27 -53.04
CA GLU A 437 26.91 54.89 -53.02
C GLU A 437 28.45 54.88 -53.15
N HIS A 438 29.16 54.15 -52.28
CA HIS A 438 30.10 53.10 -52.67
C HIS A 438 31.03 52.62 -51.54
N ASN A 439 31.07 51.30 -51.41
CA ASN A 439 32.24 50.43 -51.24
C ASN A 439 33.23 50.67 -50.08
N GLY A 440 33.31 49.64 -49.22
CA GLY A 440 34.56 48.91 -49.10
C GLY A 440 35.13 48.73 -47.70
N TRP A 441 35.12 47.46 -47.28
CA TRP A 441 35.92 46.76 -46.25
C TRP A 441 35.25 46.53 -44.90
#